data_AF-A0A914RBF7-F1
#
_entry.id   AF-A0A914RBF7-F1
#
_cell.length_a   1.000
_cell.length_b   1.000
_cell.length_c   1.000
_cell.angle_alpha   90.00
_cell.angle_beta   90.00
_cell.angle_gamma   90.00
#
_symmetry.space_group_name_H-M   'P 1'
#
loop_
_entity.id
_entity.type
_entity.pdbx_description
1 polymer ?
#
loop_
_entity_poly.entity_id
_entity_poly.type
_entity_poly.pdbx_seq_one_letter_code
_entity_poly.pdbx_strand_id
1 'polypeptide(L)'
;MIVDADKKEHDFCQTAPFTLLPSPFPRHIFQQAVDVQQATNLLYFRISWDYEFLFESNQESLRHFVDILRRVHEAGIKQPKTLLIQRADYMCHGQRSDEFKLKQVEVNNIAASMGWLSEMASCLHRRVLQDLNVPDDIIANALPENRPIDTVAEDIGDQSALILFVVEEVNQNQVDQRHVEYRIDELSSRRAKCVRLTLTQCAKRCVVT
;
A
#
# COMPACT_ATOMS: atom_id res chain seq x y z
N MET A 1 8.74 -12.60 4.08
CA MET A 1 8.43 -13.92 3.48
C MET A 1 7.22 -13.75 2.57
N ILE A 2 7.11 -14.57 1.53
CA ILE A 2 5.99 -14.59 0.58
C ILE A 2 5.46 -16.04 0.56
N VAL A 3 4.14 -16.20 0.43
CA VAL A 3 3.52 -17.52 0.31
C VAL A 3 3.80 -18.07 -1.09
N ASP A 4 4.26 -19.31 -1.17
CA ASP A 4 4.53 -20.00 -2.43
C ASP A 4 3.20 -20.37 -3.11
N ALA A 5 2.87 -19.77 -4.26
CA ALA A 5 1.63 -20.08 -4.98
C ALA A 5 1.72 -21.29 -5.90
N ASP A 6 2.92 -21.78 -6.20
CA ASP A 6 3.10 -22.92 -7.11
C ASP A 6 2.84 -24.25 -6.39
N LYS A 7 2.76 -24.23 -5.06
CA LYS A 7 2.36 -25.37 -4.23
C LYS A 7 0.91 -25.20 -3.80
N LYS A 8 0.10 -26.25 -4.01
CA LYS A 8 -1.32 -26.31 -3.62
C LYS A 8 -1.57 -26.19 -2.11
N GLU A 9 -0.51 -26.11 -1.30
CA GLU A 9 -0.56 -25.99 0.15
C GLU A 9 0.05 -24.65 0.57
N HIS A 10 -0.74 -23.80 1.22
CA HIS A 10 -0.33 -22.49 1.76
C HIS A 10 0.63 -22.60 2.97
N ASP A 11 1.09 -23.80 3.29
CA ASP A 11 1.96 -24.10 4.43
C ASP A 11 3.44 -23.80 4.14
N PHE A 12 3.77 -23.49 2.88
CA PHE A 12 5.12 -23.15 2.45
C PHE A 12 5.27 -21.66 2.21
N CYS A 13 6.28 -21.08 2.86
CA CYS A 13 6.69 -19.70 2.64
C CYS A 13 8.14 -19.67 2.18
N GLN A 14 8.44 -18.75 1.28
CA GLN A 14 9.79 -18.47 0.83
C GLN A 14 10.22 -17.07 1.29
N THR A 15 11.53 -16.83 1.31
CA THR A 15 12.04 -15.48 1.54
C THR A 15 11.64 -14.57 0.37
N ALA A 16 11.17 -13.35 0.67
CA ALA A 16 11.00 -12.36 -0.38
C ALA A 16 12.38 -12.07 -1.00
N PRO A 17 12.50 -11.87 -2.31
CA PRO A 17 13.76 -11.43 -2.91
C PRO A 17 14.13 -10.05 -2.35
N PHE A 18 15.40 -9.87 -1.97
CA PHE A 18 15.93 -8.63 -1.41
C PHE A 18 17.33 -8.34 -1.92
N THR A 19 17.74 -7.07 -1.90
CA THR A 19 19.13 -6.69 -2.14
C THR A 19 19.93 -6.82 -0.84
N LEU A 20 21.20 -7.27 -0.93
CA LEU A 20 22.05 -7.40 0.25
C LEU A 20 22.34 -6.04 0.91
N LEU A 21 22.60 -5.01 0.10
CA LEU A 21 22.87 -3.64 0.52
C LEU A 21 21.77 -2.71 0.01
N PRO A 22 21.54 -1.56 0.67
CA PRO A 22 20.64 -0.55 0.17
C PRO A 22 21.19 0.07 -1.12
N SER A 23 20.31 0.26 -2.10
CA SER A 23 20.68 0.91 -3.36
C SER A 23 20.96 2.41 -3.11
N PRO A 24 22.10 2.96 -3.58
CA PRO A 24 22.35 4.39 -3.51
C PRO A 24 21.29 5.17 -4.29
N PHE A 25 20.73 6.20 -3.68
CA PHE A 25 19.72 7.06 -4.31
C PHE A 25 19.97 8.54 -3.96
N PRO A 26 19.84 9.48 -4.92
CA PRO A 26 20.14 10.89 -4.65
C PRO A 26 19.15 11.49 -3.64
N ARG A 27 19.66 12.06 -2.55
CA ARG A 27 18.84 12.62 -1.46
C ARG A 27 17.83 13.65 -1.93
N HIS A 28 18.22 14.56 -2.82
CA HIS A 28 17.33 15.61 -3.30
C HIS A 28 16.18 15.06 -4.15
N ILE A 29 16.42 13.98 -4.91
CA ILE A 29 15.39 13.28 -5.70
C ILE A 29 14.45 12.49 -4.78
N PHE A 30 14.99 11.83 -3.74
CA PHE A 30 14.18 11.16 -2.72
C PHE A 30 13.26 12.15 -2.03
N GLN A 31 13.80 13.28 -1.55
CA GLN A 31 13.02 14.29 -0.85
C GLN A 31 11.93 14.88 -1.76
N GLN A 32 12.23 15.13 -3.04
CA GLN A 32 11.23 15.58 -4.00
C GLN A 32 10.04 14.61 -4.11
N ALA A 33 10.28 13.30 -4.10
CA ALA A 33 9.22 12.29 -4.15
C ALA A 33 8.39 12.27 -2.87
N VAL A 34 9.02 12.44 -1.71
CA VAL A 34 8.33 12.55 -0.41
C VAL A 34 7.46 13.81 -0.36
N ASP A 35 8.01 14.96 -0.74
CA ASP A 35 7.36 16.26 -0.64
C ASP A 35 6.12 16.35 -1.55
N VAL A 36 6.13 15.70 -2.72
CA VAL A 36 5.01 15.75 -3.67
C VAL A 36 3.86 14.82 -3.28
N GLN A 37 4.09 13.80 -2.43
CA GLN A 37 3.12 12.74 -2.16
C GLN A 37 1.78 13.27 -1.66
N GLN A 38 1.77 14.27 -0.78
CA GLN A 38 0.52 14.86 -0.28
C GLN A 38 -0.28 15.56 -1.39
N ALA A 39 0.40 16.26 -2.31
CA ALA A 39 -0.24 16.89 -3.46
C ALA A 39 -0.79 15.84 -4.44
N THR A 40 -0.06 14.73 -4.66
CA THR A 40 -0.53 13.60 -5.48
C THR A 40 -1.75 12.93 -4.86
N ASN A 41 -1.75 12.68 -3.54
CA ASN A 41 -2.91 12.14 -2.82
C ASN A 41 -4.13 13.04 -3.02
N LEU A 42 -3.99 14.35 -2.83
CA LEU A 42 -5.09 15.31 -2.97
C LEU A 42 -5.61 15.40 -4.41
N LEU A 43 -4.72 15.34 -5.39
CA LEU A 43 -5.10 15.33 -6.82
C LEU A 43 -5.99 14.12 -7.12
N TYR A 44 -5.52 12.91 -6.80
CA TYR A 44 -6.29 11.69 -7.07
C TYR A 44 -7.55 11.58 -6.22
N PHE A 45 -7.53 12.08 -4.98
CA PHE A 45 -8.73 12.20 -4.18
C PHE A 45 -9.77 13.10 -4.86
N ARG A 46 -9.39 14.29 -5.34
CA ARG A 46 -10.33 15.19 -6.03
C ARG A 46 -10.85 14.59 -7.34
N ILE A 47 -9.99 13.94 -8.12
CA ILE A 47 -10.40 13.20 -9.32
C ILE A 47 -11.42 12.11 -8.98
N SER A 48 -11.26 11.40 -7.85
CA SER A 48 -12.19 10.34 -7.45
C SER A 48 -13.61 10.84 -7.10
N TRP A 49 -13.76 12.15 -6.84
CA TRP A 49 -15.04 12.79 -6.56
C TRP A 49 -15.64 13.53 -7.78
N ASP A 50 -14.89 13.62 -8.88
CA ASP A 50 -15.36 14.22 -10.13
C ASP A 50 -16.02 13.15 -11.00
N TYR A 51 -17.28 12.82 -10.69
CA TYR A 51 -18.00 11.73 -11.34
C TYR A 51 -18.19 11.97 -12.85
N GLU A 52 -18.40 13.22 -13.27
CA GLU A 52 -18.52 13.57 -14.69
C GLU A 52 -17.22 13.28 -15.42
N PHE A 53 -16.09 13.78 -14.91
CA PHE A 53 -14.77 13.49 -15.45
C PHE A 53 -14.50 11.99 -15.53
N LEU A 54 -14.84 11.25 -14.46
CA LEU A 54 -14.70 9.80 -14.45
C LEU A 54 -15.56 9.17 -15.56
N PHE A 55 -16.86 9.45 -15.63
CA PHE A 55 -17.75 8.86 -16.64
C PHE A 55 -17.29 9.12 -18.08
N GLU A 56 -16.73 10.30 -18.36
CA GLU A 56 -16.24 10.68 -19.68
C GLU A 56 -14.88 10.06 -20.03
N SER A 57 -13.98 9.91 -19.05
CA SER A 57 -12.59 9.52 -19.27
C SER A 57 -12.35 8.00 -19.33
N ASN A 58 -13.40 7.19 -19.23
CA ASN A 58 -13.28 5.74 -19.12
C ASN A 58 -13.22 5.01 -20.47
N GLN A 59 -12.41 3.94 -20.52
CA GLN A 59 -12.34 3.03 -21.65
C GLN A 59 -13.42 1.93 -21.55
N GLU A 60 -13.76 1.28 -22.68
CA GLU A 60 -14.77 0.22 -22.72
C GLU A 60 -14.47 -0.95 -21.77
N SER A 61 -13.19 -1.28 -21.58
CA SER A 61 -12.75 -2.35 -20.67
C SER A 61 -13.16 -2.11 -19.21
N LEU A 62 -13.45 -0.86 -18.83
CA LEU A 62 -13.85 -0.47 -17.47
C LEU A 62 -15.36 -0.35 -17.30
N ARG A 63 -16.16 -0.62 -18.35
CA ARG A 63 -17.62 -0.36 -18.37
C ARG A 63 -18.33 -0.88 -17.12
N HIS A 64 -18.00 -2.09 -16.66
CA HIS A 64 -18.62 -2.66 -15.47
C HIS A 64 -18.39 -1.83 -14.20
N PHE A 65 -17.17 -1.30 -13.98
CA PHE A 65 -16.86 -0.44 -12.84
C PHE A 65 -17.57 0.91 -12.94
N VAL A 66 -17.65 1.47 -14.15
CA VAL A 66 -18.39 2.71 -14.43
C VAL A 66 -19.88 2.53 -14.11
N ASP A 67 -20.47 1.40 -14.50
CA ASP A 67 -21.87 1.09 -14.21
C ASP A 67 -22.13 0.97 -12.70
N ILE A 68 -21.22 0.33 -11.96
CA ILE A 68 -21.29 0.28 -10.48
C ILE A 68 -21.22 1.69 -9.90
N LEU A 69 -20.24 2.50 -10.32
CA LEU A 69 -20.06 3.86 -9.83
C LEU A 69 -21.30 4.72 -10.08
N ARG A 70 -21.88 4.62 -11.28
CA ARG A 70 -23.11 5.33 -11.66
C ARG A 70 -24.27 4.95 -10.75
N ARG A 71 -24.53 3.66 -10.55
CA ARG A 71 -25.60 3.17 -9.67
C ARG A 71 -25.41 3.64 -8.23
N VAL A 72 -24.18 3.61 -7.71
CA VAL A 72 -23.87 4.07 -6.35
C VAL A 72 -24.09 5.58 -6.22
N HIS A 73 -23.68 6.35 -7.22
CA HIS A 73 -23.88 7.80 -7.24
C HIS A 73 -25.37 8.18 -7.31
N GLU A 74 -26.14 7.56 -8.23
CA GLU A 74 -27.58 7.77 -8.40
C GLU A 74 -28.39 7.37 -7.15
N ALA A 75 -27.99 6.31 -6.45
CA ALA A 75 -28.62 5.89 -5.19
C ALA A 75 -28.34 6.86 -4.01
N GLY A 76 -27.40 7.80 -4.20
CA GLY A 76 -26.90 8.74 -3.19
C GLY A 76 -25.89 8.08 -2.25
N ILE A 77 -24.73 8.72 -2.12
CA ILE A 77 -23.60 8.23 -1.30
C ILE A 77 -24.02 8.05 0.16
N LYS A 78 -23.99 6.80 0.65
CA LYS A 78 -24.38 6.45 2.03
C LYS A 78 -23.22 6.48 3.04
N GLN A 79 -21.99 6.39 2.55
CA GLN A 79 -20.76 6.48 3.35
C GLN A 79 -19.88 7.58 2.76
N PRO A 80 -19.86 8.79 3.33
CA PRO A 80 -19.07 9.90 2.80
C PRO A 80 -17.59 9.83 3.20
N LYS A 81 -17.24 9.04 4.22
CA LYS A 81 -15.85 8.85 4.63
C LYS A 81 -15.19 7.79 3.75
N THR A 82 -14.03 8.11 3.22
CA THR A 82 -13.19 7.19 2.44
C THR A 82 -11.74 7.32 2.89
N LEU A 83 -11.00 6.21 2.83
CA LEU A 83 -9.58 6.16 3.12
C LEU A 83 -8.84 5.87 1.81
N LEU A 84 -7.96 6.78 1.41
CA LEU A 84 -7.08 6.62 0.25
C LEU A 84 -5.70 6.14 0.74
N ILE A 85 -5.33 4.91 0.38
CA ILE A 85 -3.98 4.39 0.55
C ILE A 85 -3.34 4.38 -0.84
N GLN A 86 -2.36 5.25 -1.05
CA GLN A 86 -1.74 5.46 -2.37
C GLN A 86 -0.24 5.17 -2.30
N ARG A 87 0.28 4.50 -3.33
CA ARG A 87 1.71 4.39 -3.62
C ARG A 87 1.98 5.07 -4.96
N ALA A 88 2.91 6.02 -4.99
CA ALA A 88 3.40 6.61 -6.22
C ALA A 88 4.82 6.11 -6.49
N ASP A 89 5.01 5.50 -7.65
CA ASP A 89 6.27 4.88 -8.03
C ASP A 89 7.05 5.82 -8.95
N TYR A 90 8.34 5.98 -8.67
CA TYR A 90 9.22 6.91 -9.37
C TYR A 90 10.51 6.22 -9.80
N MET A 91 11.06 6.69 -10.92
CA MET A 91 12.40 6.34 -11.36
C MET A 91 13.26 7.60 -11.46
N CYS A 92 14.54 7.47 -11.10
CA CYS A 92 15.54 8.50 -11.31
C CYS A 92 16.04 8.44 -12.76
N HIS A 93 15.83 9.50 -13.53
CA HIS A 93 16.24 9.58 -14.93
C HIS A 93 17.41 10.56 -15.11
N GLY A 94 18.50 10.08 -15.70
CA GLY A 94 19.69 10.86 -16.04
C GLY A 94 20.94 9.99 -16.09
N GLN A 95 22.00 10.46 -16.74
CA GLN A 95 23.27 9.72 -16.84
C GLN A 95 24.29 10.21 -15.81
N ARG A 96 24.17 11.46 -15.36
CA ARG A 96 25.07 12.09 -14.40
C ARG A 96 24.30 12.66 -13.22
N SER A 97 24.98 12.75 -12.07
CA SER A 97 24.34 13.15 -10.81
C SER A 97 23.72 14.55 -10.82
N ASP A 98 24.26 15.46 -11.62
CA ASP A 98 23.79 16.83 -11.82
C ASP A 98 22.58 16.92 -12.77
N GLU A 99 22.26 15.85 -13.48
CA GLU A 99 21.18 15.77 -14.46
C GLU A 99 19.98 14.95 -13.97
N PHE A 100 20.11 14.29 -12.82
CA PHE A 100 19.07 13.42 -12.29
C PHE A 100 17.75 14.15 -12.11
N LYS A 101 16.68 13.54 -12.63
CA LYS A 101 15.31 14.03 -12.54
C LYS A 101 14.41 12.94 -12.02
N LEU A 102 13.51 13.31 -11.10
CA LEU A 102 12.43 12.44 -10.66
C LEU A 102 11.42 12.28 -11.80
N LYS A 103 11.08 11.05 -12.16
CA LYS A 103 10.03 10.73 -13.12
C LYS A 103 9.04 9.76 -12.49
N GLN A 104 7.79 10.18 -12.38
CA GLN A 104 6.71 9.30 -11.94
C GLN A 104 6.43 8.29 -13.05
N VAL A 105 6.33 7.01 -12.68
CA VAL A 105 6.08 5.92 -13.61
C VAL A 105 4.72 5.25 -13.37
N GLU A 106 4.24 5.26 -12.13
CA GLU A 106 2.95 4.66 -11.78
C GLU A 106 2.34 5.33 -10.54
N VAL A 107 1.01 5.31 -10.45
CA VAL A 107 0.26 5.63 -9.24
C VAL A 107 -0.74 4.52 -8.96
N ASN A 108 -0.60 3.91 -7.79
CA ASN A 108 -1.36 2.76 -7.32
C ASN A 108 -2.29 3.19 -6.17
N ASN A 109 -3.59 3.26 -6.43
CA ASN A 109 -4.63 3.63 -5.43
C ASN A 109 -5.40 2.42 -4.88
N ILE A 110 -5.13 1.22 -5.42
CA ILE A 110 -5.73 -0.03 -4.99
C ILE A 110 -4.61 -1.04 -4.78
N ALA A 111 -4.71 -1.81 -3.69
CA ALA A 111 -3.73 -2.84 -3.35
C ALA A 111 -2.28 -2.32 -3.38
N ALA A 112 -2.05 -1.17 -2.72
CA ALA A 112 -0.79 -0.43 -2.77
C ALA A 112 0.46 -1.21 -2.28
N SER A 113 0.29 -2.40 -1.67
CA SER A 113 1.26 -3.51 -1.45
C SER A 113 2.66 -3.16 -0.89
N MET A 114 3.37 -4.15 -0.36
CA MET A 114 4.78 -4.07 0.06
C MET A 114 5.05 -3.18 1.28
N GLY A 115 4.02 -2.79 2.05
CA GLY A 115 4.20 -1.94 3.22
C GLY A 115 5.16 -2.57 4.22
N TRP A 116 4.80 -3.74 4.75
CA TRP A 116 5.59 -4.44 5.76
C TRP A 116 6.91 -4.96 5.18
N LEU A 117 6.89 -5.47 3.95
CA LEU A 117 8.12 -5.93 3.29
C LEU A 117 9.14 -4.80 3.13
N SER A 118 8.70 -3.57 2.85
CA SER A 118 9.59 -2.41 2.77
C SER A 118 10.20 -2.05 4.13
N GLU A 119 9.43 -2.11 5.23
CA GLU A 119 9.94 -1.88 6.58
C GLU A 119 11.02 -2.90 6.93
N MET A 120 10.76 -4.18 6.65
CA MET A 120 11.70 -5.26 6.90
C MET A 120 12.97 -5.12 6.06
N ALA A 121 12.87 -4.63 4.82
CA ALA A 121 14.04 -4.32 4.01
C ALA A 121 14.90 -3.23 4.66
N SER A 122 14.29 -2.15 5.18
CA SER A 122 15.00 -1.11 5.92
C SER A 122 15.67 -1.64 7.19
N CYS A 123 15.00 -2.51 7.95
CA CYS A 123 15.58 -3.17 9.13
C CYS A 123 16.77 -4.06 8.76
N LEU A 124 16.63 -4.86 7.70
CA LEU A 124 17.69 -5.74 7.21
C LEU A 124 18.91 -4.93 6.76
N HIS A 125 18.72 -3.90 5.93
CA HIS A 125 19.82 -3.06 5.44
C HIS A 125 20.53 -2.33 6.57
N ARG A 126 19.79 -1.83 7.57
CA ARG A 126 20.38 -1.24 8.77
C ARG A 126 21.30 -2.24 9.48
N ARG A 127 20.83 -3.48 9.67
CA ARG A 127 21.60 -4.53 10.31
C ARG A 127 22.87 -4.89 9.51
N VAL A 128 22.74 -5.07 8.20
CA VAL A 128 23.88 -5.40 7.33
C VAL A 128 24.95 -4.30 7.38
N LEU A 129 24.56 -3.02 7.36
CA LEU A 129 25.52 -1.90 7.47
C LEU A 129 26.22 -1.87 8.84
N GLN A 130 25.52 -2.21 9.92
CA GLN A 130 26.12 -2.34 11.26
C GLN A 130 27.13 -3.50 11.31
N ASP A 131 26.79 -4.66 10.73
CA ASP A 131 27.71 -5.81 10.65
C ASP A 131 28.97 -5.48 9.81
N LEU A 132 28.87 -4.51 8.89
CA LEU A 132 30.00 -3.94 8.14
C LEU A 132 30.73 -2.80 8.87
N ASN A 133 30.41 -2.53 10.14
CA ASN A 133 30.98 -1.47 10.97
C ASN A 133 30.80 -0.05 10.42
N VAL A 134 29.72 0.20 9.66
CA VAL A 134 29.34 1.57 9.29
C VAL A 134 28.82 2.30 10.55
N PRO A 135 29.30 3.52 10.87
CA PRO A 135 28.82 4.28 12.01
C PRO A 135 27.30 4.52 12.00
N ASP A 136 26.66 4.41 13.16
CA ASP A 136 25.19 4.53 13.29
C ASP A 136 24.65 5.89 12.83
N ASP A 137 25.41 6.97 12.99
CA ASP A 137 25.06 8.31 12.51
C ASP A 137 25.01 8.38 10.97
N ILE A 138 25.94 7.70 10.30
CA ILE A 138 25.94 7.57 8.84
C ILE A 138 24.75 6.72 8.38
N ILE A 139 24.46 5.62 9.08
CA ILE A 139 23.32 4.76 8.76
C ILE A 139 22.01 5.51 8.94
N ALA A 140 21.84 6.24 10.05
CA ALA A 140 20.65 7.05 10.32
C ALA A 140 20.43 8.13 9.26
N ASN A 141 21.51 8.73 8.75
CA ASN A 141 21.42 9.71 7.68
C ASN A 141 21.10 9.08 6.32
N ALA A 142 21.59 7.87 6.03
CA ALA A 142 21.42 7.18 4.75
C ALA A 142 20.11 6.39 4.62
N LEU A 143 19.60 5.84 5.72
CA LEU A 143 18.37 5.03 5.76
C LEU A 143 17.29 5.77 6.57
N PRO A 144 16.37 6.49 5.89
CA PRO A 144 15.27 7.18 6.57
C PRO A 144 14.34 6.21 7.31
N GLU A 145 13.56 6.73 8.24
CA GLU A 145 12.52 5.95 8.90
C GLU A 145 11.46 5.52 7.88
N ASN A 146 11.05 4.25 7.95
CA ASN A 146 10.07 3.64 7.07
C ASN A 146 9.04 2.92 7.92
N ARG A 147 7.81 3.44 7.97
CA ARG A 147 6.71 2.97 8.84
C ARG A 147 5.31 2.91 8.17
N PRO A 148 5.16 2.41 6.93
CA PRO A 148 3.85 2.32 6.28
C PRO A 148 2.80 1.51 7.05
N ILE A 149 3.18 0.47 7.82
CA ILE A 149 2.23 -0.38 8.55
C ILE A 149 1.62 0.38 9.73
N ASP A 150 2.43 1.14 10.46
CA ASP A 150 1.94 2.05 11.51
C ASP A 150 0.96 3.07 10.92
N THR A 151 1.39 3.78 9.87
CA THR A 151 0.58 4.81 9.20
C THR A 151 -0.77 4.27 8.74
N VAL A 152 -0.78 3.11 8.05
CA VAL A 152 -2.03 2.52 7.56
C VAL A 152 -2.93 2.03 8.71
N ALA A 153 -2.35 1.39 9.73
CA ALA A 153 -3.13 0.84 10.83
C ALA A 153 -3.76 1.92 11.73
N GLU A 154 -3.08 3.06 11.90
CA GLU A 154 -3.59 4.21 12.66
C GLU A 154 -4.79 4.89 11.97
N ASP A 155 -4.80 4.91 10.63
CA ASP A 155 -5.87 5.54 9.84
C ASP A 155 -7.08 4.63 9.57
N ILE A 156 -6.98 3.32 9.81
CA ILE A 156 -8.12 2.40 9.70
C ILE A 156 -9.05 2.62 10.90
N GLY A 157 -10.14 3.35 10.63
CA GLY A 157 -11.04 3.89 11.63
C GLY A 157 -11.85 2.88 12.46
N ASP A 158 -12.44 3.41 13.53
CA ASP A 158 -13.33 2.79 14.52
C ASP A 158 -12.98 1.36 14.94
N GLN A 159 -12.18 1.27 16.00
CA GLN A 159 -11.80 0.02 16.66
C GLN A 159 -12.98 -0.75 17.30
N SER A 160 -14.20 -0.21 17.30
CA SER A 160 -15.42 -0.92 17.71
C SER A 160 -16.17 -1.60 16.56
N ALA A 161 -15.82 -1.28 15.30
CA ALA A 161 -16.40 -1.87 14.11
C ALA A 161 -15.68 -3.16 13.67
N LEU A 162 -16.36 -3.94 12.83
CA LEU A 162 -15.72 -5.05 12.10
C LEU A 162 -14.94 -4.50 10.91
N ILE A 163 -13.67 -4.88 10.80
CA ILE A 163 -12.80 -4.52 9.68
C ILE A 163 -12.76 -5.69 8.71
N LEU A 164 -13.29 -5.49 7.51
CA LEU A 164 -13.32 -6.50 6.46
C LEU A 164 -12.13 -6.32 5.52
N PHE A 165 -11.24 -7.31 5.51
CA PHE A 165 -10.19 -7.45 4.51
C PHE A 165 -10.75 -8.27 3.33
N VAL A 166 -10.95 -7.62 2.19
CA VAL A 166 -11.35 -8.29 0.94
C VAL A 166 -10.10 -8.83 0.26
N VAL A 167 -10.02 -10.15 0.08
CA VAL A 167 -8.79 -10.84 -0.33
C VAL A 167 -9.02 -11.72 -1.56
N GLU A 168 -7.95 -12.03 -2.27
CA GLU A 168 -7.97 -13.00 -3.37
C GLU A 168 -8.04 -14.44 -2.85
N GLU A 169 -8.47 -15.38 -3.70
CA GLU A 169 -8.51 -16.80 -3.36
C GLU A 169 -7.11 -17.38 -3.13
N VAL A 170 -6.15 -16.98 -3.96
CA VAL A 170 -4.73 -17.33 -3.82
C VAL A 170 -3.97 -16.03 -3.58
N ASN A 171 -3.37 -15.89 -2.39
CA ASN A 171 -2.74 -14.64 -1.97
C ASN A 171 -1.29 -14.86 -1.56
N GLN A 172 -0.37 -14.62 -2.50
CA GLN A 172 1.07 -14.70 -2.24
C GLN A 172 1.54 -13.67 -1.21
N ASN A 173 0.97 -12.46 -1.26
CA ASN A 173 1.37 -11.35 -0.42
C ASN A 173 0.57 -11.26 0.90
N GLN A 174 0.03 -12.39 1.35
CA GLN A 174 -0.78 -12.45 2.57
C GLN A 174 0.01 -11.98 3.79
N VAL A 175 1.32 -12.27 3.85
CA VAL A 175 2.16 -11.88 4.99
C VAL A 175 2.20 -10.36 5.17
N ASP A 176 2.32 -9.60 4.08
CA ASP A 176 2.34 -8.14 4.10
C ASP A 176 1.00 -7.57 4.63
N GLN A 177 -0.12 -8.11 4.15
CA GLN A 177 -1.46 -7.71 4.59
C GLN A 177 -1.73 -8.08 6.05
N ARG A 178 -1.26 -9.25 6.51
CA ARG A 178 -1.46 -9.72 7.89
C ARG A 178 -0.76 -8.83 8.91
N HIS A 179 0.36 -8.21 8.56
CA HIS A 179 1.02 -7.29 9.48
C HIS A 179 0.24 -6.00 9.69
N VAL A 180 -0.55 -5.55 8.71
CA VAL A 180 -1.54 -4.50 8.95
C VAL A 180 -2.58 -4.95 9.97
N GLU A 181 -3.13 -6.17 9.83
CA GLU A 181 -4.09 -6.73 10.79
C GLU A 181 -3.53 -6.83 12.21
N TYR A 182 -2.31 -7.37 12.35
CA TYR A 182 -1.66 -7.51 13.65
C TYR A 182 -1.42 -6.14 14.29
N ARG A 183 -1.04 -5.15 13.48
CA ARG A 183 -0.82 -3.81 13.99
C ARG A 183 -2.12 -3.15 14.46
N ILE A 184 -3.22 -3.34 13.75
CA ILE A 184 -4.55 -2.90 14.19
C ILE A 184 -4.96 -3.60 15.50
N ASP A 185 -4.73 -4.91 15.62
CA ASP A 185 -5.02 -5.67 16.84
C ASP A 185 -4.26 -5.09 18.05
N GLU A 186 -2.97 -4.81 17.89
CA GLU A 186 -2.14 -4.17 18.91
C GLU A 186 -2.63 -2.77 19.28
N LEU A 187 -2.80 -1.88 18.30
CA LEU A 187 -3.22 -0.49 18.51
C LEU A 187 -4.63 -0.39 19.12
N SER A 188 -5.49 -1.38 18.86
CA SER A 188 -6.83 -1.45 19.44
C SER A 188 -6.89 -2.16 20.79
N SER A 189 -5.78 -2.72 21.27
CA SER A 189 -5.76 -3.61 22.44
C SER A 189 -6.76 -4.77 22.28
N ARG A 190 -6.78 -5.39 21.09
CA ARG A 190 -7.66 -6.51 20.69
C ARG A 190 -9.16 -6.20 20.67
N ARG A 191 -9.53 -4.93 20.59
CA ARG A 191 -10.94 -4.52 20.47
C ARG A 191 -11.44 -4.60 19.04
N ALA A 192 -10.60 -4.24 18.07
CA ALA A 192 -10.94 -4.31 16.66
C ALA A 192 -11.05 -5.78 16.22
N LYS A 193 -12.05 -6.09 15.39
CA LYS A 193 -12.25 -7.44 14.87
C LYS A 193 -12.01 -7.44 13.37
N CYS A 194 -10.95 -8.12 12.94
CA CYS A 194 -10.63 -8.29 11.52
C CYS A 194 -11.23 -9.59 10.98
N VAL A 195 -11.88 -9.52 9.81
CA VAL A 195 -12.39 -10.69 9.08
C VAL A 195 -11.85 -10.64 7.66
N ARG A 196 -11.37 -11.77 7.15
CA ARG A 196 -10.90 -11.90 5.76
C ARG A 196 -11.93 -12.68 4.94
N LEU A 197 -12.38 -12.11 3.83
CA LEU A 197 -13.30 -12.78 2.89
C LEU A 197 -12.88 -12.52 1.45
N THR A 198 -13.10 -13.50 0.58
CA THR A 198 -13.06 -13.26 -0.87
C THR A 198 -14.33 -12.55 -1.34
N LEU A 199 -14.30 -11.89 -2.50
CA LEU A 199 -15.50 -11.29 -3.08
C LEU A 199 -16.64 -12.31 -3.24
N THR A 200 -16.33 -13.56 -3.61
CA THR A 200 -17.29 -14.67 -3.70
C THR A 200 -17.94 -14.99 -2.35
N GLN A 201 -17.17 -14.92 -1.25
CA GLN A 201 -17.70 -15.13 0.10
C GLN A 201 -18.51 -13.92 0.58
N CYS A 202 -18.07 -12.69 0.26
CA CYS A 202 -18.82 -11.47 0.55
C CYS A 202 -20.21 -11.51 -0.08
N ALA A 203 -20.34 -11.94 -1.34
CA ALA A 203 -21.64 -12.06 -2.01
C ALA A 203 -22.64 -12.96 -1.26
N LYS A 204 -22.15 -13.95 -0.50
CA LYS A 204 -22.99 -14.87 0.30
C LYS A 204 -23.24 -14.39 1.72
N ARG A 205 -22.31 -13.63 2.30
CA ARG A 205 -22.27 -13.32 3.75
C ARG A 205 -22.56 -11.87 4.08
N CYS A 206 -22.29 -10.94 3.16
CA CYS A 206 -22.49 -9.51 3.33
C CYS A 206 -23.85 -9.11 2.73
N VAL A 207 -24.92 -9.67 3.27
CA VAL A 207 -26.29 -9.34 2.86
C VAL A 207 -26.79 -8.13 3.65
N VAL A 208 -27.27 -7.12 2.93
CA VAL A 208 -27.99 -5.99 3.52
C VAL A 208 -29.39 -6.49 3.83
N THR A 209 -29.78 -6.42 5.10
CA THR A 209 -31.15 -6.73 5.56
C THR A 209 -31.98 -5.46 5.59
#